data_AF-A0A9E4MS82-F1
#
_entry.id   AF-A0A9E4MS82-F1
#
_cell.length_a   1.000
_cell.length_b   1.000
_cell.length_c   1.000
_cell.angle_alpha   90.00
_cell.angle_beta   90.00
_cell.angle_gamma   90.00
#
_symmetry.space_group_name_H-M   'P 1'
#
loop_
_entity.id
_entity.type
_entity.pdbx_description
1 polymer ?
#
loop_
_entity_poly.entity_id
_entity_poly.type
_entity_poly.pdbx_seq_one_letter_code
_entity_poly.pdbx_strand_id
1 'polypeptide(L)'
;MLKVCSWLESTTKNPAKNGIKYWCQDETRLGLKTRESKVITALGVKPKGFVQWNFKSYYIYGAIAPKSGESFFLEFSHLDGDCFQIFLDHLSQSYPSYLNIIQLDNGLFHAGSKLKIPDNILLIFQPPYSPELNPIERVWHYFKQHLRWEIYQDIEQLKDKVRSVIEGFYPEIIASLTGWDYILEALATVA
;
A
#
# COMPACT_ATOMS: atom_id res chain seq x y z
N MET A 1 -18.89 -5.27 -15.23
CA MET A 1 -19.93 -5.49 -14.20
C MET A 1 -20.58 -6.89 -14.25
N LEU A 2 -20.00 -7.91 -14.90
CA LEU A 2 -20.70 -9.19 -15.14
C LEU A 2 -19.89 -10.48 -14.83
N LYS A 3 -18.73 -10.39 -14.17
CA LYS A 3 -17.97 -11.59 -13.72
C LYS A 3 -17.86 -11.75 -12.20
N VAL A 4 -18.08 -10.67 -11.44
CA VAL A 4 -17.96 -10.68 -9.97
C VAL A 4 -19.19 -11.36 -9.33
N CYS A 5 -20.40 -11.05 -9.83
CA CYS A 5 -21.65 -11.59 -9.28
C CYS A 5 -21.77 -13.11 -9.43
N SER A 6 -21.39 -13.68 -10.57
CA SER A 6 -21.47 -15.12 -10.80
C SER A 6 -20.47 -15.93 -9.96
N TRP A 7 -19.37 -15.32 -9.52
CA TRP A 7 -18.38 -15.98 -8.67
C TRP A 7 -18.83 -16.05 -7.21
N LEU A 8 -19.45 -14.97 -6.70
CA LEU A 8 -20.02 -14.89 -5.34
C LEU A 8 -21.07 -15.99 -5.05
N GLU A 9 -21.78 -16.44 -6.08
CA GLU A 9 -22.82 -17.48 -5.98
C GLU A 9 -22.25 -18.91 -5.95
N SER A 10 -21.02 -19.11 -6.43
CA SER A 10 -20.43 -20.45 -6.65
C SER A 10 -19.59 -20.99 -5.49
N THR A 11 -19.23 -20.16 -4.51
CA THR A 11 -18.31 -20.54 -3.43
C THR A 11 -19.10 -20.99 -2.18
N THR A 12 -19.07 -22.29 -1.87
CA THR A 12 -19.80 -22.92 -0.75
C THR A 12 -19.34 -22.51 0.65
N LYS A 13 -18.20 -21.83 0.76
CA LYS A 13 -17.85 -21.00 1.92
C LYS A 13 -17.99 -19.56 1.44
N ASN A 14 -18.98 -18.82 1.93
CA ASN A 14 -19.19 -17.44 1.53
C ASN A 14 -18.46 -16.49 2.49
N PRO A 15 -17.18 -16.12 2.25
CA PRO A 15 -16.47 -15.14 3.07
C PRO A 15 -17.09 -13.74 3.02
N ALA A 16 -18.04 -13.48 2.10
CA ALA A 16 -18.78 -12.22 2.07
C ALA A 16 -19.92 -12.16 3.10
N LYS A 17 -20.13 -13.20 3.92
CA LYS A 17 -21.20 -13.21 4.93
C LYS A 17 -21.10 -12.07 5.94
N ASN A 18 -19.89 -11.56 6.21
CA ASN A 18 -19.68 -10.41 7.08
C ASN A 18 -19.36 -9.10 6.31
N GLY A 19 -19.39 -9.13 4.97
CA GLY A 19 -19.16 -7.96 4.11
C GLY A 19 -17.87 -8.01 3.28
N ILE A 20 -17.69 -6.96 2.48
CA ILE A 20 -16.58 -6.80 1.53
C ILE A 20 -15.63 -5.72 2.06
N LYS A 21 -14.31 -6.00 2.05
CA LYS A 21 -13.26 -5.01 2.28
C LYS A 21 -12.54 -4.72 0.98
N TYR A 22 -12.47 -3.45 0.62
CA TYR A 22 -11.73 -2.99 -0.56
C TYR A 22 -10.39 -2.41 -0.14
N TRP A 23 -9.33 -2.95 -0.74
CA TRP A 23 -7.95 -2.62 -0.46
C TRP A 23 -7.29 -2.05 -1.71
N CYS A 24 -6.54 -0.97 -1.55
CA CYS A 24 -5.62 -0.44 -2.55
C CYS A 24 -4.21 -0.81 -2.11
N GLN A 25 -3.52 -1.63 -2.90
CA GLN A 25 -2.22 -2.18 -2.56
C GLN A 25 -1.14 -1.62 -3.49
N ASP A 26 0.06 -1.42 -2.95
CA ASP A 26 1.26 -1.02 -3.67
C ASP A 26 2.50 -1.28 -2.79
N GLU A 27 3.67 -1.29 -3.42
CA GLU A 27 4.96 -1.41 -2.76
C GLU A 27 5.79 -0.13 -2.82
N THR A 28 6.50 0.14 -1.74
CA THR A 28 7.48 1.23 -1.71
C THR A 28 8.85 0.76 -1.28
N ARG A 29 9.87 1.13 -2.07
CA ARG A 29 11.27 1.01 -1.68
C ARG A 29 11.68 2.13 -0.73
N LEU A 30 12.28 1.76 0.39
CA LEU A 30 12.92 2.67 1.35
C LEU A 30 14.39 2.29 1.51
N GLY A 31 15.27 3.27 1.66
CA GLY A 31 16.69 2.98 1.79
C GLY A 31 17.47 4.12 2.39
N LEU A 32 18.76 3.87 2.57
CA LEU A 32 19.66 4.81 3.23
C LEU A 32 19.97 6.02 2.35
N LYS A 33 19.81 5.94 1.02
CA LYS A 33 20.01 7.09 0.14
C LYS A 33 19.10 8.24 0.55
N THR A 34 19.68 9.39 0.89
CA THR A 34 18.92 10.57 1.33
C THR A 34 17.88 10.95 0.29
N ARG A 35 16.65 11.17 0.75
CA ARG A 35 15.57 11.69 -0.08
C ARG A 35 15.56 13.20 -0.04
N GLU A 36 16.07 13.79 -1.10
CA GLU A 36 16.07 15.24 -1.28
C GLU A 36 14.68 15.74 -1.65
N SER A 37 14.34 16.94 -1.20
CA SER A 37 13.08 17.59 -1.54
C SER A 37 13.21 19.11 -1.51
N LYS A 38 12.34 19.81 -2.23
CA LYS A 38 12.33 21.27 -2.19
C LYS A 38 11.93 21.74 -0.80
N VAL A 39 12.63 22.75 -0.29
CA VAL A 39 12.35 23.42 0.99
C VAL A 39 12.17 24.91 0.74
N ILE A 40 11.29 25.54 1.51
CA ILE A 40 11.08 26.98 1.47
C ILE A 40 12.10 27.63 2.41
N THR A 41 12.86 28.60 1.90
CA THR A 41 13.83 29.39 2.66
C THR A 41 13.55 30.88 2.50
N ALA A 42 14.18 31.70 3.36
CA ALA A 42 14.15 33.14 3.20
C ALA A 42 14.74 33.57 1.85
N LEU A 43 14.29 34.71 1.33
CA LEU A 43 14.75 35.25 0.06
C LEU A 43 16.28 35.40 0.04
N GLY A 44 16.94 34.86 -1.00
CA GLY A 44 18.39 34.90 -1.15
C GLY A 44 19.17 33.85 -0.34
N VAL A 45 18.49 33.05 0.50
CA VAL A 45 19.13 32.00 1.30
C VAL A 45 19.06 30.66 0.57
N LYS A 46 20.21 30.13 0.16
CA LYS A 46 20.30 28.79 -0.44
C LYS A 46 20.23 27.71 0.66
N PRO A 47 19.29 26.75 0.59
CA PRO A 47 19.26 25.64 1.53
C PRO A 47 20.51 24.78 1.39
N LYS A 48 21.07 24.36 2.53
CA LYS A 48 22.17 23.39 2.61
C LYS A 48 21.67 22.22 3.44
N GLY A 49 21.88 21.01 2.94
CA GLY A 49 21.54 19.77 3.63
C GLY A 49 22.69 18.78 3.51
N PHE A 50 22.81 17.91 4.49
CA PHE A 50 23.69 16.75 4.38
C PHE A 50 23.02 15.69 3.50
N VAL A 51 23.82 15.00 2.70
CA VAL A 51 23.35 13.91 1.84
C VAL A 51 24.22 12.68 2.07
N GLN A 52 23.58 11.51 2.11
CA GLN A 52 24.27 10.24 2.13
C GLN A 52 23.95 9.43 0.87
N TRP A 53 24.99 8.80 0.32
CA TRP A 53 24.92 8.02 -0.91
C TRP A 53 25.09 6.51 -0.63
N ASN A 54 24.15 5.95 0.13
CA ASN A 54 24.15 4.53 0.48
C ASN A 54 22.95 3.82 -0.16
N PHE A 55 23.20 2.77 -0.94
CA PHE A 55 22.18 2.10 -1.75
C PHE A 55 21.48 0.94 -1.03
N LYS A 56 21.81 0.65 0.24
CA LYS A 56 21.06 -0.35 1.01
C LYS A 56 19.60 0.09 1.12
N SER A 57 18.69 -0.82 0.82
CA SER A 57 17.26 -0.57 0.81
C SER A 57 16.48 -1.83 1.18
N TYR A 58 15.23 -1.64 1.55
CA TYR A 58 14.24 -2.68 1.75
C TYR A 58 12.89 -2.19 1.20
N TYR A 59 11.87 -3.05 1.25
CA TYR A 59 10.55 -2.79 0.69
C TYR A 59 9.49 -2.87 1.78
N ILE A 60 8.48 -2.02 1.65
CA ILE A 60 7.24 -2.14 2.42
C ILE A 60 6.13 -2.41 1.42
N TYR A 61 5.39 -3.47 1.68
CA TYR A 61 4.16 -3.80 0.99
C TYR A 61 3.03 -3.25 1.84
N GLY A 62 2.19 -2.40 1.25
CA GLY A 62 1.07 -1.78 1.95
C GLY A 62 -0.24 -2.07 1.25
N ALA A 63 -1.30 -2.27 2.03
CA ALA A 63 -2.68 -2.23 1.58
C ALA A 63 -3.45 -1.27 2.48
N ILE A 64 -4.23 -0.37 1.87
CA ILE A 64 -5.09 0.57 2.60
C ILE A 64 -6.53 0.46 2.13
N ALA A 65 -7.48 0.66 3.03
CA ALA A 65 -8.90 0.68 2.72
C ALA A 65 -9.38 2.14 2.67
N PRO A 66 -9.70 2.71 1.49
CA PRO A 66 -10.01 4.14 1.38
C PRO A 66 -11.22 4.58 2.22
N LYS A 67 -12.21 3.71 2.38
CA LYS A 67 -13.47 4.00 3.10
C LYS A 67 -13.31 3.99 4.62
N SER A 68 -12.61 2.99 5.17
CA SER A 68 -12.45 2.84 6.62
C SER A 68 -11.16 3.46 7.15
N GLY A 69 -10.18 3.73 6.28
CA GLY A 69 -8.85 4.16 6.67
C GLY A 69 -7.99 3.04 7.27
N GLU A 70 -8.47 1.79 7.28
CA GLU A 70 -7.66 0.65 7.75
C GLU A 70 -6.43 0.46 6.87
N SER A 71 -5.33 0.03 7.49
CA SER A 71 -4.07 -0.20 6.79
C SER A 71 -3.40 -1.47 7.24
N PHE A 72 -2.72 -2.13 6.31
CA PHE A 72 -1.96 -3.34 6.52
C PHE A 72 -0.59 -3.18 5.85
N PHE A 73 0.48 -3.29 6.64
CA PHE A 73 1.85 -3.09 6.15
C PHE A 73 2.75 -4.27 6.56
N LEU A 74 3.59 -4.71 5.64
CA LEU A 74 4.63 -5.72 5.90
C LEU A 74 5.96 -5.28 5.28
N GLU A 75 7.05 -5.52 6.01
CA GLU A 75 8.41 -5.21 5.58
C GLU A 75 9.07 -6.44 4.95
N PHE A 76 9.73 -6.25 3.81
CA PHE A 76 10.44 -7.30 3.08
C PHE A 76 11.82 -6.81 2.63
N SER A 77 12.76 -7.74 2.45
CA SER A 77 14.12 -7.41 2.02
C SER A 77 14.22 -7.09 0.53
N HIS A 78 13.31 -7.60 -0.30
CA HIS A 78 13.30 -7.45 -1.74
C HIS A 78 11.87 -7.50 -2.29
N LEU A 79 11.72 -7.24 -3.59
CA LEU A 79 10.45 -7.29 -4.30
C LEU A 79 10.42 -8.54 -5.19
N ASP A 80 9.56 -9.49 -4.85
CA ASP A 80 9.33 -10.69 -5.65
C ASP A 80 7.93 -11.31 -5.41
N GLY A 81 7.63 -12.39 -6.13
CA GLY A 81 6.35 -13.09 -6.03
C GLY A 81 6.17 -13.89 -4.74
N ASP A 82 7.27 -14.35 -4.12
CA ASP A 82 7.21 -15.13 -2.87
C ASP A 82 6.87 -14.22 -1.67
N CYS A 83 7.47 -13.02 -1.61
CA CYS A 83 7.10 -11.98 -0.66
C CYS A 83 5.64 -11.55 -0.84
N PHE A 84 5.19 -11.41 -2.10
CA PHE A 84 3.80 -11.08 -2.39
C PHE A 84 2.83 -12.21 -1.96
N GLN A 85 3.20 -13.48 -2.12
CA GLN A 85 2.41 -14.60 -1.59
C GLN A 85 2.28 -14.52 -0.07
N ILE A 86 3.39 -14.28 0.65
CA ILE A 86 3.39 -14.12 2.11
C ILE A 86 2.48 -12.96 2.52
N PHE A 87 2.50 -11.86 1.76
CA PHE A 87 1.63 -10.72 1.98
C PHE A 87 0.15 -11.08 1.87
N LEU A 88 -0.25 -11.79 0.80
CA LEU A 88 -1.62 -12.25 0.61
C LEU A 88 -2.07 -13.21 1.71
N ASP A 89 -1.21 -14.15 2.10
CA ASP A 89 -1.50 -15.13 3.14
C ASP A 89 -1.74 -14.45 4.50
N HIS A 90 -0.90 -13.49 4.89
CA HIS A 90 -1.09 -12.76 6.13
C HIS A 90 -2.31 -11.84 6.10
N LEU A 91 -2.60 -11.18 4.97
CA LEU A 91 -3.80 -10.35 4.84
C LEU A 91 -5.07 -11.21 4.94
N SER A 92 -5.08 -12.36 4.27
CA SER A 92 -6.16 -13.34 4.35
C SER A 92 -6.40 -13.82 5.79
N GLN A 93 -5.33 -14.14 6.53
CA GLN A 93 -5.39 -14.58 7.93
C GLN A 93 -5.82 -13.47 8.90
N SER A 94 -5.50 -12.22 8.58
CA SER A 94 -5.90 -11.06 9.40
C SER A 94 -7.39 -10.74 9.22
N TYR A 95 -7.94 -11.00 8.03
CA TYR A 95 -9.33 -10.73 7.68
C TYR A 95 -10.03 -11.99 7.13
N PRO A 96 -10.08 -13.10 7.89
CA PRO A 96 -10.55 -14.39 7.39
C PRO A 96 -12.06 -14.42 7.14
N SER A 97 -12.79 -13.55 7.83
CA SER A 97 -14.25 -13.49 7.80
C SER A 97 -14.81 -12.52 6.76
N TYR A 98 -13.96 -11.83 6.01
CA TYR A 98 -14.35 -10.86 4.98
C TYR A 98 -13.92 -11.34 3.61
N LEU A 99 -14.64 -10.93 2.57
CA LEU A 99 -14.11 -10.97 1.21
C LEU A 99 -13.22 -9.75 0.99
N ASN A 100 -11.93 -9.99 0.76
CA ASN A 100 -10.92 -8.95 0.57
C ASN A 100 -10.69 -8.74 -0.93
N ILE A 101 -11.17 -7.63 -1.46
CA ILE A 101 -10.91 -7.20 -2.83
C ILE A 101 -9.66 -6.33 -2.81
N ILE A 102 -8.61 -6.71 -3.53
CA ILE A 102 -7.33 -6.01 -3.57
C ILE A 102 -7.11 -5.45 -4.98
N GLN A 103 -7.09 -4.13 -5.09
CA GLN A 103 -6.68 -3.38 -6.27
C GLN A 103 -5.15 -3.34 -6.34
N LEU A 104 -4.60 -3.79 -7.46
CA LEU A 104 -3.17 -3.88 -7.77
C LEU A 104 -2.86 -3.16 -9.09
N ASP A 105 -1.62 -2.73 -9.26
CA ASP A 105 -1.11 -2.35 -10.57
C ASP A 105 -0.80 -3.59 -11.43
N ASN A 106 -0.46 -3.40 -12.71
CA ASN A 106 -0.08 -4.49 -13.62
C ASN A 106 1.39 -4.92 -13.46
N GLY A 107 1.94 -4.89 -12.25
CA GLY A 107 3.27 -5.39 -11.96
C GLY A 107 3.44 -6.85 -12.41
N LEU A 108 4.54 -7.14 -13.12
CA LEU A 108 4.85 -8.47 -13.66
C LEU A 108 4.86 -9.59 -12.59
N PHE A 109 5.07 -9.24 -11.32
CA PHE A 109 5.10 -10.16 -10.18
C PHE A 109 3.71 -10.48 -9.62
N HIS A 110 2.71 -9.63 -9.85
CA HIS A 110 1.33 -9.87 -9.41
C HIS A 110 0.56 -10.84 -10.32
N ALA A 111 1.06 -11.05 -11.54
CA ALA A 111 0.47 -11.93 -12.55
C ALA A 111 1.25 -13.24 -12.75
N GLY A 112 2.26 -13.51 -11.91
CA GLY A 112 3.05 -14.74 -11.99
C GLY A 112 2.15 -15.97 -11.81
N SER A 113 2.26 -16.94 -12.72
CA SER A 113 1.48 -18.18 -12.76
C SER A 113 1.70 -19.15 -11.57
N LYS A 114 2.28 -18.66 -10.47
CA LYS A 114 2.64 -19.41 -9.26
C LYS A 114 1.92 -18.95 -7.99
N LEU A 115 1.23 -17.80 -8.03
CA LEU A 115 0.52 -17.29 -6.85
C LEU A 115 -0.69 -18.18 -6.53
N LYS A 116 -0.79 -18.61 -5.27
CA LYS A 116 -1.93 -19.33 -4.69
C LYS A 116 -2.79 -18.31 -3.97
N ILE A 117 -3.76 -17.74 -4.68
CA ILE A 117 -4.66 -16.73 -4.10
C ILE A 117 -5.58 -17.40 -3.07
N PRO A 118 -5.62 -16.92 -1.81
CA PRO A 118 -6.53 -17.44 -0.79
C PRO A 118 -8.01 -17.29 -1.19
N ASP A 119 -8.87 -18.21 -0.75
CA ASP A 119 -10.29 -18.26 -1.14
C ASP A 119 -11.09 -16.99 -0.78
N ASN A 120 -10.62 -16.22 0.20
CA ASN A 120 -11.24 -14.97 0.65
C ASN A 120 -10.59 -13.70 0.05
N ILE A 121 -9.76 -13.84 -0.99
CA ILE A 121 -9.12 -12.73 -1.69
C ILE A 121 -9.55 -12.73 -3.16
N LEU A 122 -9.87 -11.53 -3.66
CA LEU A 122 -10.11 -11.26 -5.08
C LEU A 122 -9.15 -10.17 -5.53
N LEU A 123 -8.34 -10.44 -6.56
CA LEU A 123 -7.42 -9.45 -7.12
C LEU A 123 -8.07 -8.72 -8.30
N ILE A 124 -7.99 -7.38 -8.29
CA ILE A 124 -8.44 -6.50 -9.39
C ILE A 124 -7.22 -5.74 -9.89
N PHE A 125 -6.96 -5.85 -11.19
CA PHE A 125 -5.83 -5.18 -11.83
C PHE A 125 -6.29 -3.87 -12.46
N GLN A 126 -5.53 -2.80 -12.20
CA GLN A 126 -5.74 -1.50 -12.83
C GLN A 126 -5.45 -1.54 -14.34
N PRO A 127 -6.01 -0.60 -15.13
CA PRO A 127 -5.53 -0.36 -16.48
C PRO A 127 -4.02 -0.01 -16.49
N PRO A 128 -3.27 -0.39 -17.53
CA PRO A 128 -1.86 -0.04 -17.65
C PRO A 128 -1.65 1.48 -17.58
N TYR A 129 -0.58 1.91 -16.90
CA TYR A 129 -0.13 3.31 -16.80
C TYR A 129 -1.11 4.28 -16.11
N SER A 130 -1.86 3.82 -15.11
CA SER A 130 -2.77 4.68 -14.33
C SER A 130 -2.43 4.78 -12.82
N PRO A 131 -1.19 5.12 -12.45
CA PRO A 131 -0.78 5.25 -11.04
C PRO A 131 -1.61 6.27 -10.24
N GLU A 132 -2.08 7.34 -10.90
CA GLU A 132 -2.92 8.38 -10.31
C GLU A 132 -4.26 7.86 -9.75
N LEU A 133 -4.66 6.65 -10.15
CA LEU A 133 -5.86 5.99 -9.68
C LEU A 133 -5.63 5.14 -8.42
N ASN A 134 -4.40 4.98 -7.95
CA ASN A 134 -4.09 4.19 -6.76
C ASN A 134 -3.95 5.09 -5.51
N PRO A 135 -4.93 5.12 -4.59
CA PRO A 135 -4.93 6.05 -3.45
C PRO A 135 -3.73 5.86 -2.51
N ILE A 136 -3.20 4.65 -2.42
CA ILE A 136 -2.05 4.35 -1.57
C ILE A 136 -0.80 5.15 -1.97
N GLU A 137 -0.67 5.58 -3.23
CA GLU A 137 0.44 6.45 -3.64
C GLU A 137 0.47 7.75 -2.84
N ARG A 138 -0.70 8.32 -2.49
CA ARG A 138 -0.78 9.50 -1.63
C ARG A 138 -0.35 9.19 -0.20
N VAL A 139 -0.70 8.01 0.32
CA VAL A 139 -0.22 7.54 1.62
C VAL A 139 1.30 7.43 1.59
N TRP A 140 1.88 6.89 0.53
CA TRP A 140 3.33 6.85 0.36
C TRP A 140 3.95 8.23 0.25
N HIS A 141 3.34 9.15 -0.48
CA HIS A 141 3.81 10.53 -0.55
C HIS A 141 3.83 11.20 0.81
N TYR A 142 2.76 11.07 1.59
CA TYR A 142 2.66 11.58 2.96
C TYR A 142 3.68 10.91 3.89
N PHE A 143 3.77 9.59 3.85
CA PHE A 143 4.76 8.79 4.59
C PHE A 143 6.19 9.27 4.32
N LYS A 144 6.58 9.34 3.04
CA LYS A 144 7.92 9.72 2.60
C LYS A 144 8.28 11.16 2.95
N GLN A 145 7.32 12.04 3.27
CA GLN A 145 7.62 13.39 3.75
C GLN A 145 8.37 13.38 5.08
N HIS A 146 8.07 12.42 5.95
CA HIS A 146 8.70 12.26 7.27
C HIS A 146 10.15 11.74 7.22
N LEU A 147 10.62 11.36 6.02
CA LEU A 147 11.96 10.80 5.77
C LEU A 147 12.83 11.72 4.90
N ARG A 148 12.32 12.90 4.51
CA ARG A 148 13.06 13.85 3.65
C ARG A 148 14.18 14.50 4.44
N TRP A 149 15.35 14.63 3.82
CA TRP A 149 16.55 15.23 4.42
C TRP A 149 17.11 14.54 5.67
N GLU A 150 16.50 13.43 6.11
CA GLU A 150 17.00 12.61 7.20
C GLU A 150 18.16 11.72 6.74
N ILE A 151 19.06 11.42 7.68
CA ILE A 151 20.21 10.55 7.49
C ILE A 151 20.18 9.47 8.56
N TYR A 152 20.31 8.22 8.12
CA TYR A 152 20.32 7.04 8.97
C TYR A 152 21.64 6.30 8.81
N GLN A 153 22.22 5.86 9.92
CA GLN A 153 23.50 5.14 9.95
C GLN A 153 23.37 3.75 9.33
N ASP A 154 22.26 3.06 9.62
CA ASP A 154 21.96 1.73 9.13
C ASP A 154 20.46 1.51 8.88
N ILE A 155 20.12 0.33 8.35
CA ILE A 155 18.74 -0.03 8.00
C ILE A 155 17.86 -0.17 9.24
N GLU A 156 18.41 -0.55 10.40
CA GLU A 156 17.60 -0.72 11.61
C GLU A 156 17.16 0.63 12.14
N GLN A 157 18.05 1.64 12.14
CA GLN A 157 17.65 3.00 12.49
C GLN A 157 16.58 3.57 11.54
N LEU A 158 16.68 3.27 10.24
CA LEU A 158 15.64 3.63 9.27
C LEU A 158 14.32 2.93 9.59
N LYS A 159 14.35 1.62 9.88
CA LYS A 159 13.16 0.84 10.26
C LYS A 159 12.49 1.37 11.53
N ASP A 160 13.27 1.75 12.53
CA ASP A 160 12.71 2.32 13.77
C ASP A 160 11.97 3.63 13.50
N LYS A 161 12.55 4.50 12.65
CA LYS A 161 11.86 5.73 12.21
C LYS A 161 10.60 5.40 11.42
N VAL A 162 10.66 4.43 10.51
CA VAL A 162 9.53 3.98 9.71
C VAL A 162 8.40 3.46 10.60
N ARG A 163 8.69 2.61 11.58
CA ARG A 163 7.72 2.10 12.56
C ARG A 163 7.05 3.25 13.32
N SER A 164 7.84 4.19 13.82
CA SER A 164 7.31 5.38 14.50
C SER A 164 6.37 6.22 13.61
N VAL A 165 6.66 6.32 12.31
CA VAL A 165 5.76 7.03 11.37
C VAL A 165 4.49 6.22 11.12
N ILE A 166 4.58 4.90 10.96
CA ILE A 166 3.42 4.01 10.77
C ILE A 166 2.51 4.01 12.00
N GLU A 167 3.07 4.04 13.21
CA GLU A 167 2.31 4.15 14.46
C GLU A 167 1.49 5.46 14.54
N GLY A 168 1.90 6.51 13.82
CA GLY A 168 1.16 7.75 13.69
C GLY A 168 0.10 7.75 12.59
N PHE A 169 -0.06 6.66 11.84
CA PHE A 169 -1.05 6.55 10.76
C PHE A 169 -2.40 6.08 11.29
N TYR A 170 -3.12 7.01 11.90
CA TYR A 170 -4.49 6.75 12.33
C TYR A 170 -5.44 6.62 11.13
N PRO A 171 -6.49 5.79 11.22
CA PRO A 171 -7.45 5.58 10.14
C PRO A 171 -8.04 6.87 9.58
N GLU A 172 -8.26 7.89 10.41
CA GLU A 172 -8.80 9.19 9.99
C GLU A 172 -7.86 9.91 9.01
N ILE A 173 -6.55 9.81 9.24
CA ILE A 173 -5.53 10.38 8.34
C ILE A 173 -5.56 9.63 7.01
N ILE A 174 -5.56 8.30 7.05
CA ILE A 174 -5.56 7.49 5.82
C ILE A 174 -6.83 7.74 5.01
N ALA A 175 -8.00 7.74 5.65
CA ALA A 175 -9.27 8.05 5.01
C ALA A 175 -9.24 9.46 4.41
N SER A 176 -8.69 10.46 5.10
CA SER A 176 -8.56 11.82 4.56
C SER A 176 -7.65 11.91 3.32
N LEU A 177 -6.61 11.07 3.26
CA LEU A 177 -5.67 11.06 2.13
C LEU A 177 -6.22 10.33 0.91
N THR A 178 -7.08 9.33 1.13
CA THR A 178 -7.43 8.31 0.13
C THR A 178 -8.91 8.28 -0.26
N GLY A 179 -9.80 8.79 0.59
CA GLY A 179 -11.25 8.76 0.40
C GLY A 179 -11.77 9.90 -0.47
N TRP A 180 -11.33 10.01 -1.73
CA TRP A 180 -11.94 10.97 -2.66
C TRP A 180 -13.33 10.52 -3.10
N ASP A 181 -14.22 11.48 -3.33
CA ASP A 181 -15.63 11.23 -3.63
C ASP A 181 -15.80 10.24 -4.79
N TYR A 182 -15.07 10.41 -5.89
CA TYR A 182 -15.20 9.51 -7.05
C TYR A 182 -14.76 8.06 -6.76
N ILE A 183 -13.85 7.85 -5.81
CA ILE A 183 -13.40 6.52 -5.39
C ILE A 183 -14.45 5.92 -4.46
N LEU A 184 -14.92 6.72 -3.50
CA LEU A 184 -15.95 6.29 -2.55
C LEU A 184 -17.28 6.00 -3.24
N GLU A 185 -17.67 6.81 -4.23
CA GLU A 185 -18.84 6.61 -5.08
C GLU A 185 -18.72 5.33 -5.90
N ALA A 186 -17.58 5.10 -6.57
CA ALA A 186 -17.34 3.86 -7.31
C ALA A 186 -17.43 2.62 -6.40
N LEU A 187 -16.89 2.71 -5.18
CA LEU A 187 -16.98 1.65 -4.18
C LEU A 187 -18.40 1.46 -3.64
N ALA A 188 -19.15 2.54 -3.46
CA ALA A 188 -20.54 2.49 -3.00
C ALA A 188 -21.49 1.88 -4.03
N THR A 189 -21.21 2.03 -5.33
CA THR A 189 -22.00 1.37 -6.39
C THR A 189 -21.82 -0.15 -6.49
N VAL A 190 -20.79 -0.71 -5.84
CA VAL A 190 -20.47 -2.15 -5.88
C VAL A 190 -20.91 -2.87 -4.58
N ALA A 191 -21.21 -2.12 -3.52
CA ALA A 191 -21.68 -2.63 -2.22
C ALA A 191 -23.21 -2.65 -2.14
#